data_AF-A0A6I5CHZ6-F1
#
_entry.id   AF-A0A6I5CHZ6-F1
#
_cell.length_a   1.000
_cell.length_b   1.000
_cell.length_c   1.000
_cell.angle_alpha   90.00
_cell.angle_beta   90.00
_cell.angle_gamma   90.00
#
_symmetry.space_group_name_H-M   'P 1'
#
loop_
_entity.id
_entity.type
_entity.pdbx_description
1 polymer ?
#
loop_
_entity_poly.entity_id
_entity_poly.type
_entity_poly.pdbx_seq_one_letter_code
_entity_poly.pdbx_strand_id
1 'polypeptide(L)'
;ATEFGLRADQLTALRERRLTADCFDGPQRDLLAFVSAVAATARVEDALFQRVRERHSDRGVVEIIALTGVYFLVSRITTTLDVDIDSRELDSALSAAGHPQD
;
A
#
# COMPACT_ATOMS: atom_id res chain seq x y z
N ALA A 1 -5.59 -7.35 8.11
CA ALA A 1 -4.22 -7.53 7.58
C ALA A 1 -3.85 -9.01 7.46
N THR A 2 -3.91 -9.78 8.54
CA THR A 2 -3.67 -11.24 8.50
C THR A 2 -4.65 -11.98 7.60
N GLU A 3 -5.91 -11.57 7.61
CA GLU A 3 -6.96 -12.05 6.69
C GLU A 3 -6.65 -11.78 5.20
N PHE A 4 -5.83 -10.76 4.91
CA PHE A 4 -5.39 -10.39 3.57
C PHE A 4 -3.99 -10.95 3.23
N GLY A 5 -3.51 -11.94 3.97
CA GLY A 5 -2.25 -12.64 3.69
C GLY A 5 -0.97 -11.98 4.24
N LEU A 6 -1.06 -10.89 5.02
CA LEU A 6 0.10 -10.31 5.70
C LEU A 6 0.45 -11.10 6.95
N ARG A 7 1.71 -11.52 7.08
CA ARG A 7 2.21 -12.14 8.30
C ARG A 7 2.41 -11.09 9.41
N ALA A 8 2.39 -11.53 10.67
CA ALA A 8 2.48 -10.63 11.83
C ALA A 8 3.82 -9.86 11.89
N ASP A 9 4.92 -10.50 11.50
CA ASP A 9 6.26 -9.90 11.36
C ASP A 9 6.26 -8.79 10.29
N GLN A 10 5.63 -9.05 9.14
CA GLN A 10 5.47 -8.08 8.06
C GLN A 10 4.61 -6.87 8.48
N LEU A 11 3.49 -7.12 9.16
CA LEU A 11 2.64 -6.03 9.68
C LEU A 11 3.39 -5.15 10.67
N THR A 12 4.19 -5.76 11.55
CA THR A 12 5.05 -5.03 12.50
C THR A 12 6.08 -4.19 11.76
N ALA A 13 6.75 -4.75 10.75
CA ALA A 13 7.71 -4.02 9.93
C ALA A 13 7.07 -2.84 9.17
N LEU A 14 5.85 -2.99 8.65
CA LEU A 14 5.12 -1.89 8.00
C LEU A 14 4.79 -0.76 8.97
N ARG A 15 4.33 -1.08 10.20
CA ARG A 15 4.03 -0.08 11.24
C ARG A 15 5.25 0.74 11.63
N GLU A 16 6.42 0.09 11.66
CA GLU A 16 7.70 0.73 11.96
C GLU A 16 8.39 1.33 10.72
N ARG A 17 7.72 1.32 9.56
CA ARG A 17 8.25 1.79 8.26
C ARG A 17 9.57 1.11 7.83
N ARG A 18 9.82 -0.13 8.27
CA ARG A 18 10.96 -0.96 7.87
C ARG A 18 10.67 -1.71 6.56
N LEU A 19 10.58 -0.97 5.46
CA LEU A 19 10.13 -1.50 4.16
C LEU A 19 11.10 -2.49 3.48
N THR A 20 12.35 -2.53 3.94
CA THR A 20 13.39 -3.45 3.44
C THR A 20 13.66 -4.62 4.39
N ALA A 21 12.82 -4.83 5.40
CA ALA A 21 13.01 -5.91 6.38
C ALA A 21 13.03 -7.30 5.72
N ASP A 22 13.79 -8.22 6.31
CA ASP A 22 13.98 -9.59 5.79
C ASP A 22 12.69 -10.43 5.77
N CYS A 23 11.66 -10.01 6.49
CA CYS A 23 10.33 -10.62 6.42
C CYS A 23 9.64 -10.40 5.06
N PHE A 24 10.10 -9.46 4.23
CA PHE A 24 9.60 -9.28 2.87
C PHE A 24 10.45 -10.07 1.89
N ASP A 25 9.82 -10.80 0.97
CA ASP A 25 10.54 -11.39 -0.15
C ASP A 25 10.93 -10.32 -1.20
N GLY A 26 11.70 -10.73 -2.22
CA GLY A 26 12.12 -9.81 -3.30
C GLY A 26 10.95 -9.07 -3.96
N PRO A 27 9.92 -9.79 -4.45
CA PRO A 27 8.71 -9.18 -5.01
C PRO A 27 8.02 -8.16 -4.10
N GLN A 28 7.87 -8.48 -2.81
CA GLN A 28 7.26 -7.59 -1.83
C GLN A 28 8.10 -6.34 -1.63
N ARG A 29 9.43 -6.46 -1.53
CA ARG A 29 10.33 -5.31 -1.41
C ARG A 29 10.29 -4.42 -2.65
N ASP A 30 10.25 -5.01 -3.85
CA ASP A 30 10.11 -4.23 -5.09
C ASP A 30 8.77 -3.45 -5.11
N LEU A 31 7.66 -4.08 -4.72
CA LEU A 31 6.36 -3.40 -4.65
C LEU A 31 6.35 -2.27 -3.61
N LEU A 32 6.90 -2.52 -2.42
CA LEU A 32 7.00 -1.50 -1.36
C LEU A 32 7.88 -0.32 -1.79
N ALA A 33 9.03 -0.59 -2.42
CA ALA A 33 9.90 0.45 -2.95
C ALA A 33 9.20 1.26 -4.06
N PHE A 34 8.46 0.58 -4.95
CA PHE A 34 7.73 1.21 -6.03
C PHE A 34 6.65 2.17 -5.52
N VAL A 35 5.76 1.70 -4.64
CA VAL A 35 4.69 2.51 -4.05
C VAL A 35 5.26 3.69 -3.26
N SER A 36 6.37 3.48 -2.54
CA SER A 36 7.05 4.54 -1.80
C SER A 36 7.60 5.64 -2.72
N ALA A 37 8.23 5.25 -3.84
CA ALA A 37 8.74 6.20 -4.83
C ALA A 37 7.60 6.97 -5.52
N VAL A 38 6.52 6.28 -5.90
CA VAL A 38 5.33 6.91 -6.49
C VAL A 38 4.72 7.94 -5.53
N ALA A 39 4.55 7.60 -4.25
CA ALA A 39 3.99 8.50 -3.25
C ALA A 39 4.90 9.71 -2.95
N ALA A 40 6.23 9.51 -2.93
CA ALA A 40 7.17 10.55 -2.52
C ALA A 40 7.52 11.54 -3.65
N THR A 41 7.80 11.04 -4.87
CA THR A 41 8.42 11.85 -5.93
C THR A 41 7.73 11.71 -7.29
N ALA A 42 6.81 10.76 -7.45
CA ALA A 42 6.26 10.34 -8.74
C ALA A 42 7.32 9.92 -9.79
N ARG A 43 8.56 9.64 -9.37
CA ARG A 43 9.64 9.18 -10.24
C ARG A 43 10.26 7.91 -9.69
N VAL A 44 10.13 6.83 -10.46
CA VAL A 44 10.62 5.49 -10.13
C VAL A 44 11.86 5.21 -10.97
N GLU A 45 12.86 4.54 -10.39
CA GLU A 45 14.02 4.05 -11.13
C GLU A 45 13.59 3.05 -12.20
N ASP A 46 14.13 3.18 -13.42
CA ASP A 46 13.75 2.35 -14.57
C ASP A 46 13.88 0.84 -14.27
N ALA A 47 14.97 0.42 -13.62
CA ALA A 47 15.18 -0.98 -13.27
C ALA A 47 14.10 -1.51 -12.31
N LEU A 48 13.65 -0.70 -11.36
CA LEU A 48 12.56 -1.06 -10.45
C LEU A 48 11.21 -1.09 -11.18
N PHE A 49 10.94 -0.09 -12.03
CA PHE A 49 9.74 -0.06 -12.86
C PHE A 49 9.63 -1.31 -13.73
N GLN A 50 10.73 -1.74 -14.36
CA GLN A 50 10.76 -2.96 -15.17
C GLN A 50 10.41 -4.22 -14.37
N ARG A 51 11.04 -4.42 -13.20
CA ARG A 51 10.76 -5.60 -12.35
C ARG A 51 9.30 -5.67 -11.90
N VAL A 52 8.71 -4.53 -11.54
CA VAL A 52 7.29 -4.46 -11.14
C VAL A 52 6.38 -4.70 -12.35
N ARG A 53 6.68 -4.11 -13.50
CA ARG A 53 5.93 -4.28 -14.75
C ARG A 53 5.93 -5.73 -15.22
N GLU A 54 7.07 -6.41 -15.21
CA GLU A 54 7.18 -7.82 -15.58
C GLU A 54 6.27 -8.72 -14.72
N ARG A 55 6.09 -8.36 -13.44
CA ARG A 55 5.27 -9.11 -12.49
C ARG A 55 3.78 -8.78 -12.58
N HIS A 56 3.43 -7.53 -12.85
CA HIS A 56 2.05 -7.04 -12.73
C HIS A 56 1.40 -6.68 -14.06
N SER A 57 2.11 -6.75 -15.19
CA SER A 57 1.72 -6.21 -16.49
C SER A 57 1.55 -4.68 -16.50
N ASP A 58 1.43 -4.10 -17.70
CA ASP A 58 1.16 -2.66 -17.85
C ASP A 58 -0.12 -2.23 -17.13
N ARG A 59 -1.19 -3.04 -17.24
CA ARG A 59 -2.46 -2.76 -16.58
C ARG A 59 -2.31 -2.76 -15.05
N GLY A 60 -1.64 -3.77 -14.49
CA GLY A 60 -1.47 -3.86 -13.04
C GLY A 60 -0.60 -2.74 -12.48
N VAL A 61 0.40 -2.27 -13.23
CA VAL A 61 1.18 -1.08 -12.85
C VAL A 61 0.28 0.16 -12.75
N VAL A 62 -0.62 0.37 -13.71
CA VAL A 62 -1.59 1.49 -13.66
C VAL A 62 -2.51 1.36 -12.45
N GLU A 63 -3.01 0.16 -12.16
CA GLU A 63 -3.87 -0.10 -10.99
C GLU A 63 -3.14 0.20 -9.66
N ILE A 64 -1.86 -0.19 -9.54
CA ILE A 64 -1.03 0.12 -8.37
C ILE A 64 -0.82 1.63 -8.21
N ILE A 65 -0.51 2.35 -9.30
CA ILE A 65 -0.33 3.81 -9.28
C ILE A 65 -1.63 4.51 -8.89
N ALA A 66 -2.76 4.10 -9.46
CA ALA A 66 -4.07 4.67 -9.17
C ALA A 66 -4.43 4.50 -7.69
N LEU A 67 -4.25 3.28 -7.15
CA LEU A 67 -4.52 2.99 -5.74
C LEU A 67 -3.63 3.83 -4.81
N THR A 68 -2.33 3.94 -5.14
CA THR A 68 -1.39 4.78 -4.40
C THR A 68 -1.84 6.24 -4.40
N GLY A 69 -2.24 6.76 -5.56
CA GLY A 69 -2.73 8.13 -5.72
C GLY A 69 -3.99 8.42 -4.91
N VAL A 70 -4.95 7.48 -4.87
CA VAL A 70 -6.19 7.61 -4.08
C VAL A 70 -5.87 7.74 -2.59
N TYR A 71 -5.05 6.84 -2.02
CA TYR A 71 -4.70 6.92 -0.60
C TYR A 71 -3.86 8.15 -0.26
N PHE A 72 -3.02 8.60 -1.17
CA PHE A 72 -2.24 9.81 -0.96
C PHE A 72 -3.11 11.07 -1.00
N LEU A 73 -4.11 11.11 -1.87
CA LEU A 73 -5.12 12.18 -1.88
C LEU A 73 -5.94 12.18 -0.58
N VAL A 74 -6.41 11.00 -0.13
CA VAL A 74 -7.12 10.85 1.15
C VAL A 74 -6.27 11.38 2.30
N SER A 75 -5.00 10.96 2.39
CA SER A 75 -4.08 11.43 3.43
C SER A 75 -3.91 12.95 3.40
N ARG A 76 -3.83 13.57 2.21
CA ARG A 76 -3.77 15.03 2.11
C ARG A 76 -5.05 15.71 2.58
N ILE A 77 -6.20 15.20 2.18
CA ILE A 77 -7.50 15.76 2.58
C ILE A 77 -7.63 15.68 4.10
N THR A 78 -7.44 14.50 4.69
CA THR A 78 -7.62 14.33 6.14
C THR A 78 -6.60 15.14 6.94
N THR A 79 -5.34 15.18 6.51
CA THR A 79 -4.30 15.95 7.22
C THR A 79 -4.50 17.46 7.07
N THR A 80 -4.85 17.95 5.88
CA THR A 80 -4.98 19.39 5.60
C THR A 80 -6.21 19.99 6.26
N LEU A 81 -7.31 19.22 6.31
CA LEU A 81 -8.58 19.65 6.89
C LEU A 81 -8.73 19.28 8.37
N ASP A 82 -7.68 18.71 8.99
CA ASP A 82 -7.68 18.26 10.38
C ASP A 82 -8.87 17.33 10.69
N VAL A 83 -9.11 16.36 9.80
CA VAL A 83 -10.16 15.37 9.97
C VAL A 83 -9.68 14.29 10.93
N ASP A 84 -10.32 14.23 12.10
CA ASP A 84 -10.17 13.12 13.02
C ASP A 84 -10.70 11.83 12.39
N ILE A 85 -9.85 10.81 12.37
CA ILE A 85 -10.24 9.47 11.95
C ILE A 85 -10.65 8.70 13.19
N ASP A 86 -11.95 8.47 13.38
CA ASP A 86 -12.43 7.56 14.41
C ASP A 86 -12.03 6.13 14.05
N SER A 87 -11.11 5.56 14.83
CA SER A 87 -10.61 4.20 14.61
C SER A 87 -11.73 3.15 14.64
N ARG A 88 -12.81 3.38 15.39
CA ARG A 88 -13.95 2.44 15.45
C ARG A 88 -14.73 2.41 14.14
N GLU A 89 -14.92 3.57 13.54
CA GLU A 89 -15.62 3.69 12.27
C GLU A 89 -14.77 3.14 11.12
N LEU A 90 -13.45 3.37 11.15
CA LEU A 90 -12.50 2.77 10.22
C LEU A 90 -12.49 1.24 10.31
N ASP A 91 -12.42 0.68 11.52
CA ASP A 91 -12.45 -0.77 11.73
C ASP A 91 -13.78 -1.37 11.26
N SER A 92 -14.91 -0.69 11.50
CA SER A 92 -16.23 -1.09 11.00
C SER A 92 -16.29 -1.10 9.47
N ALA A 93 -15.76 -0.07 8.81
CA ALA A 93 -15.72 0.02 7.34
C ALA A 93 -14.84 -1.05 6.72
N LEU A 94 -13.67 -1.32 7.30
CA LEU A 94 -12.77 -2.39 6.85
C LEU A 94 -13.39 -3.79 7.04
N SER A 95 -14.12 -3.99 8.13
CA SER A 95 -14.85 -5.24 8.37
C SER A 95 -16.00 -5.44 7.38
N ALA A 96 -16.73 -4.38 7.04
CA ALA A 96 -17.80 -4.43 6.03
C ALA A 96 -17.25 -4.74 4.62
N ALA A 97 -16.06 -4.24 4.29
CA ALA A 97 -15.39 -4.51 3.01
C ALA A 97 -14.82 -5.94 2.90
N GLY A 98 -14.63 -6.64 4.03
CA GLY A 98 -14.11 -8.01 4.10
C GLY A 98 -15.18 -9.12 4.04
N HIS A 99 -16.47 -8.78 4.06
CA HIS A 99 -17.54 -9.77 4.03
C HIS A 99 -18.20 -9.87 2.64
N PRO A 100 -18.18 -11.06 1.99
CA PRO A 100 -19.24 -11.38 1.05
C PRO A 100 -20.55 -11.43 1.86
N GLN A 101 -21.50 -10.57 1.51
CA GLN A 101 -22.89 -10.83 1.89
C GLN A 101 -23.34 -12.07 1.09
N ASP A 102 -23.91 -13.03 1.82
CA ASP A 102 -24.39 -14.34 1.36
C ASP A 102 -24.87 -14.41 -0.11
#